data_AF-A0A1C5HX28-F1
#
_entry.id   AF-A0A1C5HX28-F1
#
_cell.length_a   1.000
_cell.length_b   1.000
_cell.length_c   1.000
_cell.angle_alpha   90.00
_cell.angle_beta   90.00
_cell.angle_gamma   90.00
#
_symmetry.space_group_name_H-M   'P 1'
#
loop_
_entity.id
_entity.type
_entity.pdbx_description
1 polymer ?
#
loop_
_entity_poly.entity_id
_entity_poly.type
_entity_poly.pdbx_seq_one_letter_code
_entity_poly.pdbx_strand_id
1 'polypeptide(L)'
;MTSPGWPQIVARLHDSLVRCDRDTDLELAVGTRRLHLAVRRATVRGICPPHDARQLADLGWHATPDGSAFWYETPRTPEALRWWSGFACRTAAAVLTTDPAALACRVLPAGEPITDPVAATPVADPPPGHGGTSPADAVPPGGGADRTAGGRHRADDDPGPDAGSPAGREATADATGLLAEAAARHDLPGYLGVLLTGGVCVPLAGEPTPDREFPWTVVLGAGGEPLLPVFTSPDTLTAFAGAGVPFVAAPAADLLADWPDRGWGLSVDPGAPHGLTLSAPALSALLAANDVAGLVAPDGARTAPSPAGVGSAPDPAGAAPGPAGLGAAPPGPSADGGR
;
A
#
# COMPACT_ATOMS: atom_id res chain seq x y z
N MET A 1 -25.13 32.71 -13.24
CA MET A 1 -24.38 31.45 -13.43
C MET A 1 -23.75 31.11 -12.09
N THR A 2 -24.08 29.96 -11.49
CA THR A 2 -23.55 29.54 -10.19
C THR A 2 -22.05 29.21 -10.30
N SER A 3 -21.25 29.69 -9.37
CA SER A 3 -19.82 29.34 -9.29
C SER A 3 -19.65 27.82 -9.11
N PRO A 4 -18.62 27.21 -9.72
CA PRO A 4 -18.39 25.77 -9.60
C PRO A 4 -17.98 25.42 -8.17
N GLY A 5 -18.56 24.35 -7.61
CA GLY A 5 -18.08 23.72 -6.39
C GLY A 5 -16.99 22.68 -6.65
N TRP A 6 -16.40 22.15 -5.58
CA TRP A 6 -15.35 21.13 -5.66
C TRP A 6 -15.73 19.88 -6.47
N PRO A 7 -16.95 19.29 -6.33
CA PRO A 7 -17.34 18.13 -7.14
C PRO A 7 -17.35 18.43 -8.65
N GLN A 8 -17.76 19.64 -9.05
CA GLN A 8 -17.74 20.04 -10.46
C GLN A 8 -16.31 20.23 -10.98
N ILE A 9 -15.39 20.72 -10.14
CA ILE A 9 -13.98 20.84 -10.51
C ILE A 9 -13.35 19.45 -10.67
N VAL A 10 -13.62 18.52 -9.76
CA VAL A 10 -13.15 17.12 -9.85
C VAL A 10 -13.61 16.49 -11.17
N ALA A 11 -14.89 16.59 -11.51
CA ALA A 11 -15.44 16.04 -12.74
C ALA A 11 -14.77 16.66 -13.99
N ARG A 12 -14.61 17.99 -14.03
CA ARG A 12 -13.95 18.68 -15.14
C ARG A 12 -12.48 18.31 -15.29
N LEU A 13 -11.76 18.17 -14.17
CA LEU A 13 -10.37 17.74 -14.18
C LEU A 13 -10.24 16.29 -14.67
N HIS A 14 -11.10 15.40 -14.21
CA HIS A 14 -11.14 14.01 -14.67
C HIS A 14 -11.38 13.94 -16.19
N ASP A 15 -12.40 14.64 -16.70
CA ASP A 15 -12.69 14.72 -18.13
C ASP A 15 -11.50 15.25 -18.93
N SER A 16 -10.78 16.24 -18.38
CA SER A 16 -9.59 16.80 -19.03
C SER A 16 -8.47 15.75 -19.10
N LEU A 17 -8.18 15.06 -18.00
CA LEU A 17 -7.15 14.01 -17.94
C LEU A 17 -7.44 12.82 -18.87
N VAL A 18 -8.71 12.42 -18.97
CA VAL A 18 -9.15 11.34 -19.86
C VAL A 18 -9.02 11.74 -21.33
N ARG A 19 -9.31 13.00 -21.68
CA ARG A 19 -9.25 13.50 -23.06
C ARG A 19 -7.84 13.80 -23.58
N CYS A 20 -6.81 13.82 -22.73
CA CYS A 20 -5.43 14.08 -23.14
C CYS A 20 -4.87 12.94 -24.02
N ASP A 21 -4.97 12.99 -25.34
CA ASP A 21 -4.38 11.97 -26.23
C ASP A 21 -2.85 12.09 -26.40
N ARG A 22 -2.28 13.23 -25.99
CA ARG A 22 -0.86 13.59 -26.08
C ARG A 22 -0.31 14.05 -24.73
N ASP A 23 1.02 14.10 -24.64
CA ASP A 23 1.70 14.70 -23.49
C ASP A 23 1.18 16.13 -23.29
N THR A 24 0.67 16.39 -22.10
CA THR A 24 -0.06 17.61 -21.76
C THR A 24 0.33 18.01 -20.35
N ASP A 25 0.59 19.29 -20.13
CA ASP A 25 0.78 19.84 -18.80
C ASP A 25 -0.50 20.58 -18.39
N LEU A 26 -0.99 20.33 -17.18
CA LEU A 26 -2.12 21.03 -16.59
C LEU A 26 -1.66 21.82 -15.38
N GLU A 27 -2.28 22.96 -15.14
CA GLU A 27 -2.02 23.79 -13.96
C GLU A 27 -3.32 24.08 -13.22
N LEU A 28 -3.32 23.83 -11.92
CA LEU A 28 -4.30 24.34 -10.97
C LEU A 28 -3.66 25.50 -10.22
N ALA A 29 -4.18 26.71 -10.35
CA ALA A 29 -3.55 27.91 -9.78
C ALA A 29 -4.55 28.87 -9.15
N VAL A 30 -4.07 29.55 -8.09
CA VAL A 30 -4.73 30.70 -7.45
C VAL A 30 -3.66 31.69 -7.00
N GLY A 31 -3.69 32.91 -7.56
CA GLY A 31 -2.62 33.89 -7.32
C GLY A 31 -1.23 33.33 -7.65
N THR A 32 -0.35 33.28 -6.66
CA THR A 32 1.02 32.75 -6.76
C THR A 32 1.14 31.25 -6.46
N ARG A 33 0.08 30.63 -5.94
CA ARG A 33 0.08 29.22 -5.58
C ARG A 33 -0.38 28.38 -6.78
N ARG A 34 0.35 27.33 -7.07
CA ARG A 34 0.09 26.45 -8.22
C ARG A 34 0.43 25.00 -7.92
N LEU A 35 -0.30 24.10 -8.58
CA LEU A 35 -0.09 22.66 -8.63
C LEU A 35 -0.03 22.27 -10.11
N HIS A 36 1.09 21.68 -10.52
CA HIS A 36 1.29 21.22 -11.89
C HIS A 36 1.01 19.73 -12.00
N LEU A 37 0.35 19.33 -13.08
CA LEU A 37 0.13 17.93 -13.43
C LEU A 37 0.74 17.68 -14.82
N ALA A 38 1.79 16.89 -14.87
CA ALA A 38 2.38 16.40 -16.11
C ALA A 38 1.69 15.10 -16.51
N VAL A 39 0.83 15.17 -17.52
CA VAL A 39 0.18 14.00 -18.13
C VAL A 39 1.09 13.51 -19.24
N ARG A 40 1.59 12.29 -19.11
CA ARG A 40 2.43 11.63 -20.12
C ARG A 40 1.72 10.40 -20.66
N ARG A 41 2.31 9.78 -21.69
CA ARG A 41 1.75 8.56 -22.30
C ARG A 41 1.42 7.46 -21.28
N ALA A 42 2.32 7.19 -20.33
CA ALA A 42 2.20 6.08 -19.39
C ALA A 42 1.90 6.49 -17.95
N THR A 43 2.14 7.75 -17.59
CA THR A 43 2.07 8.21 -16.19
C THR A 43 1.42 9.58 -16.07
N VAL A 44 0.92 9.87 -14.88
CA VAL A 44 0.51 11.21 -14.47
C VAL A 44 1.32 11.57 -13.23
N ARG A 45 2.06 12.68 -13.32
CA ARG A 45 2.89 13.19 -12.23
C ARG A 45 2.38 14.55 -11.77
N GLY A 46 2.12 14.68 -10.48
CA GLY A 46 1.87 15.96 -9.83
C GLY A 46 3.16 16.55 -9.27
N ILE A 47 3.30 17.87 -9.33
CA ILE A 47 4.36 18.64 -8.67
C ILE A 47 3.72 19.85 -7.97
N CYS A 48 3.95 19.96 -6.67
CA CYS A 48 3.47 21.05 -5.83
C CYS A 48 4.65 21.72 -5.12
N PRO A 49 4.82 23.06 -5.20
CA PRO A 49 5.76 23.77 -4.33
C PRO A 49 5.40 23.58 -2.84
N PRO A 50 6.35 23.78 -1.91
CA PRO A 50 6.18 23.49 -0.50
C PRO A 50 5.36 24.58 0.23
N HIS A 51 4.19 24.96 -0.32
CA HIS A 51 3.30 25.99 0.25
C HIS A 51 2.88 25.66 1.68
N ASP A 52 2.61 24.38 1.94
CA ASP A 52 2.41 23.80 3.27
C ASP A 52 2.96 22.37 3.28
N ALA A 53 4.25 22.26 3.63
CA ALA A 53 4.98 20.99 3.58
C ALA A 53 4.36 19.91 4.49
N ARG A 54 3.83 20.29 5.66
CA ARG A 54 3.22 19.35 6.60
C ARG A 54 1.93 18.78 6.00
N GLN A 55 1.06 19.66 5.50
CA GLN A 55 -0.20 19.21 4.94
C GLN A 55 -0.02 18.41 3.63
N LEU A 56 1.00 18.72 2.84
CA LEU A 56 1.38 17.91 1.67
C LEU A 56 1.87 16.52 2.09
N ALA A 57 2.71 16.42 3.12
CA ALA A 57 3.15 15.13 3.66
C ALA A 57 1.98 14.31 4.23
N ASP A 58 1.08 14.94 4.98
CA ASP A 58 -0.12 14.31 5.54
C ASP A 58 -1.07 13.79 4.43
N LEU A 59 -1.08 14.46 3.27
CA LEU A 59 -1.81 14.00 2.08
C LEU A 59 -1.09 12.87 1.32
N GLY A 60 0.13 12.52 1.68
CA GLY A 60 0.91 11.44 1.06
C GLY A 60 1.80 11.88 -0.10
N TRP A 61 2.09 13.17 -0.24
CA TRP A 61 3.06 13.65 -1.24
C TRP A 61 4.51 13.31 -0.83
N HIS A 62 5.37 13.04 -1.82
CA HIS A 62 6.79 12.79 -1.60
C HIS A 62 7.61 14.08 -1.70
N ALA A 63 8.39 14.40 -0.67
CA ALA A 63 9.33 15.53 -0.74
C ALA A 63 10.50 15.20 -1.68
N THR A 64 10.99 16.20 -2.43
CA THR A 64 12.28 16.10 -3.10
C THR A 64 13.43 16.15 -2.08
N PRO A 65 14.62 15.59 -2.37
CA PRO A 65 15.73 15.56 -1.42
C PRO A 65 16.21 16.95 -0.96
N ASP A 66 16.05 17.95 -1.82
CA ASP A 66 16.37 19.36 -1.55
C ASP A 66 15.22 20.14 -0.88
N GLY A 67 14.06 19.50 -0.69
CA GLY A 67 12.86 20.10 -0.11
C GLY A 67 12.22 21.20 -0.97
N SER A 68 12.67 21.38 -2.22
CA SER A 68 12.19 22.46 -3.10
C SER A 68 10.79 22.20 -3.66
N ALA A 69 10.33 20.94 -3.68
CA ALA A 69 9.02 20.56 -4.15
C ALA A 69 8.51 19.25 -3.52
N PHE A 70 7.23 19.03 -3.70
CA PHE A 70 6.54 17.78 -3.43
C PHE A 70 6.07 17.17 -4.74
N TRP A 71 6.17 15.87 -4.89
CA TRP A 71 5.73 15.16 -6.09
C TRP A 71 4.95 13.89 -5.75
N TYR A 72 4.15 13.45 -6.70
CA TYR A 72 3.45 12.17 -6.66
C TYR A 72 3.28 11.68 -8.10
N GLU A 73 3.38 10.38 -8.35
CA GLU A 73 3.27 9.82 -9.69
C GLU A 73 2.45 8.53 -9.66
N THR A 74 1.58 8.33 -10.65
CA THR A 74 0.90 7.04 -10.85
C THR A 74 0.81 6.65 -12.32
N PRO A 75 0.55 5.37 -12.61
CA PRO A 75 0.23 4.92 -13.96
C PRO A 75 -1.02 5.61 -14.52
N ARG A 76 -1.06 5.78 -15.84
CA ARG A 76 -2.20 6.40 -16.54
C ARG A 76 -3.30 5.39 -16.86
N THR A 77 -3.89 4.79 -15.83
CA THR A 77 -5.08 3.91 -15.96
C THR A 77 -6.36 4.68 -15.68
N PRO A 78 -7.54 4.24 -16.17
CA PRO A 78 -8.82 4.90 -15.88
C PRO A 78 -9.09 5.09 -14.38
N GLU A 79 -8.75 4.08 -13.57
CA GLU A 79 -8.90 4.08 -12.11
C GLU A 79 -7.97 5.14 -11.48
N ALA A 80 -6.70 5.14 -11.90
CA ALA A 80 -5.71 6.09 -11.42
C ALA A 80 -6.06 7.54 -11.82
N LEU A 81 -6.60 7.77 -13.01
CA LEU A 81 -7.08 9.09 -13.45
C LEU A 81 -8.28 9.57 -12.63
N ARG A 82 -9.16 8.67 -12.22
CA ARG A 82 -10.28 8.98 -11.34
C ARG A 82 -9.78 9.38 -9.96
N TRP A 83 -8.88 8.59 -9.39
CA TRP A 83 -8.22 8.89 -8.12
C TRP A 83 -7.47 10.23 -8.17
N TRP A 84 -6.66 10.47 -9.20
CA TRP A 84 -5.87 11.69 -9.39
C TRP A 84 -6.73 12.95 -9.39
N SER A 85 -7.88 12.92 -10.07
CA SER A 85 -8.77 14.09 -10.14
C SER A 85 -9.27 14.51 -8.74
N GLY A 86 -9.59 13.53 -7.88
CA GLY A 86 -9.97 13.79 -6.49
C GLY A 86 -8.79 14.22 -5.64
N PHE A 87 -7.65 13.54 -5.78
CA PHE A 87 -6.42 13.83 -5.04
C PHE A 87 -5.88 15.25 -5.30
N ALA A 88 -5.82 15.66 -6.58
CA ALA A 88 -5.40 17.00 -6.97
C ALA A 88 -6.34 18.09 -6.45
N CYS A 89 -7.66 17.86 -6.48
CA CYS A 89 -8.64 18.82 -5.94
C CYS A 89 -8.59 18.91 -4.41
N ARG A 90 -8.41 17.79 -3.69
CA ARG A 90 -8.19 17.81 -2.23
C ARG A 90 -6.91 18.56 -1.87
N THR A 91 -5.83 18.32 -2.62
CA THR A 91 -4.59 19.07 -2.46
C THR A 91 -4.82 20.55 -2.70
N ALA A 92 -5.49 20.93 -3.79
CA ALA A 92 -5.82 22.32 -4.09
C ALA A 92 -6.65 22.98 -2.98
N ALA A 93 -7.66 22.28 -2.44
CA ALA A 93 -8.51 22.75 -1.36
C ALA A 93 -7.73 22.99 -0.06
N ALA A 94 -6.75 22.13 0.22
CA ALA A 94 -5.92 22.20 1.42
C ALA A 94 -4.83 23.28 1.34
N VAL A 95 -4.09 23.33 0.22
CA VAL A 95 -2.84 24.11 0.16
C VAL A 95 -2.91 25.31 -0.77
N LEU A 96 -3.85 25.37 -1.71
CA LEU A 96 -3.98 26.48 -2.65
C LEU A 96 -5.07 27.47 -2.20
N THR A 97 -6.32 27.02 -2.06
CA THR A 97 -7.47 27.86 -1.71
C THR A 97 -8.62 27.03 -1.14
N THR A 98 -9.35 27.57 -0.16
CA THR A 98 -10.61 26.98 0.31
C THR A 98 -11.82 27.37 -0.56
N ASP A 99 -11.72 28.46 -1.32
CA ASP A 99 -12.73 28.91 -2.28
C ASP A 99 -12.51 28.23 -3.65
N PRO A 100 -13.41 27.31 -4.08
CA PRO A 100 -13.30 26.66 -5.37
C PRO A 100 -13.47 27.64 -6.55
N ALA A 101 -14.17 28.76 -6.36
CA ALA A 101 -14.41 29.72 -7.44
C ALA A 101 -13.14 30.49 -7.83
N ALA A 102 -12.16 30.58 -6.92
CA ALA A 102 -10.87 31.21 -7.17
C ALA A 102 -9.88 30.31 -7.93
N LEU A 103 -10.14 29.01 -8.00
CA LEU A 103 -9.23 28.04 -8.62
C LEU A 103 -9.35 28.07 -10.15
N ALA A 104 -8.25 28.40 -10.83
CA ALA A 104 -8.15 28.29 -12.27
C ALA A 104 -7.51 26.95 -12.68
N CYS A 105 -8.14 26.22 -13.60
CA CYS A 105 -7.57 25.04 -14.25
C CYS A 105 -7.20 25.37 -15.68
N ARG A 106 -5.93 25.19 -16.06
CA ARG A 106 -5.37 25.60 -17.35
C ARG A 106 -4.64 24.43 -18.00
N VAL A 107 -4.68 24.37 -19.33
CA VAL A 107 -3.81 23.48 -20.10
C VAL A 107 -2.61 24.31 -20.56
N LEU A 108 -1.41 23.86 -20.22
CA LEU A 108 -0.16 24.46 -20.65
C LEU A 108 0.37 23.74 -21.91
N PRO A 109 1.05 24.45 -22.83
CA PRO A 109 1.74 23.80 -23.93
C PRO A 109 2.84 22.89 -23.38
N ALA A 110 2.87 21.64 -23.85
CA ALA A 110 3.84 20.66 -23.38
C ALA A 110 5.27 21.14 -23.68
N GLY A 111 6.12 21.16 -22.65
CA GLY A 111 7.55 21.44 -22.79
C GLY A 111 7.99 22.88 -22.49
N GLU A 112 7.15 23.73 -21.92
CA GLU A 112 7.70 24.88 -21.19
C GLU A 112 8.40 24.35 -19.93
N PRO A 113 9.74 24.48 -19.81
CA PRO A 113 10.42 24.10 -18.58
C PRO A 113 9.82 24.92 -17.44
N ILE A 114 9.50 24.24 -16.34
CA ILE A 114 9.03 24.85 -15.10
C ILE A 114 10.18 25.74 -14.60
N THR A 115 10.22 26.97 -15.09
CA THR A 115 11.15 27.98 -14.59
C THR A 115 10.55 28.53 -13.31
N ASP A 116 11.26 28.32 -12.20
CA ASP A 116 10.96 28.98 -10.94
C ASP A 116 10.88 30.50 -11.16
N PRO A 117 9.75 31.17 -10.87
CA PRO A 117 9.62 32.61 -11.02
C PRO A 117 10.28 33.38 -9.86
N VAL A 118 11.29 32.80 -9.18
CA VAL A 118 12.00 33.44 -8.05
C VAL A 118 13.35 34.06 -8.47
N ALA A 119 13.74 33.96 -9.74
CA ALA A 119 14.99 34.57 -10.21
C ALA A 119 14.76 35.51 -11.41
N ALA A 120 14.07 36.63 -11.18
CA ALA A 120 14.11 37.76 -12.10
C ALA A 120 14.10 39.09 -11.35
N THR A 121 15.07 39.25 -10.45
CA THR A 121 15.53 40.59 -10.07
C THR A 121 16.60 41.00 -11.09
N PRO A 122 16.46 42.09 -11.85
CA PRO A 122 17.54 42.59 -12.68
C PRO A 122 18.63 43.14 -11.74
N VAL A 123 19.73 42.40 -11.61
CA VAL A 123 20.94 42.87 -10.94
C VAL A 123 21.55 43.93 -11.84
N ALA A 124 21.53 45.18 -11.37
CA ALA A 124 22.32 46.25 -11.95
C ALA A 124 23.80 45.97 -11.72
N ASP A 125 24.59 46.14 -12.78
CA ASP A 125 26.06 46.03 -12.80
C ASP A 125 26.75 46.82 -11.68
N PRO A 126 27.70 46.22 -10.94
CA PRO A 126 28.76 46.95 -10.27
C PRO A 126 30.01 47.09 -11.17
N PRO A 127 30.74 48.23 -11.12
CA PRO A 127 31.93 48.48 -11.94
C PRO A 127 33.20 47.73 -11.45
N PRO A 128 34.25 47.63 -12.28
CA PRO A 128 35.40 46.76 -12.04
C PRO A 128 36.50 47.40 -11.18
N GLY A 129 37.00 46.67 -10.18
CA GLY A 129 38.22 46.95 -9.41
C GLY A 129 39.04 45.67 -9.24
N HIS A 130 40.07 45.44 -10.07
CA HIS A 130 41.50 45.57 -9.75
C HIS A 130 42.06 44.57 -8.69
N GLY A 131 42.71 43.51 -9.20
CA GLY A 131 44.10 43.13 -8.93
C GLY A 131 44.57 42.74 -7.50
N GLY A 132 45.20 41.56 -7.39
CA GLY A 132 46.14 41.20 -6.30
C GLY A 132 46.18 39.70 -6.02
N THR A 133 46.99 38.91 -6.75
CA THR A 133 48.31 38.33 -6.34
C THR A 133 48.29 37.23 -5.26
N SER A 134 48.70 36.04 -5.72
CA SER A 134 49.21 34.86 -5.00
C SER A 134 50.47 35.17 -4.15
N PRO A 135 50.76 34.41 -3.08
CA PRO A 135 51.79 33.33 -3.14
C PRO A 135 51.38 32.08 -2.31
N ALA A 136 51.68 30.83 -2.68
CA ALA A 136 52.96 30.11 -2.72
C ALA A 136 53.62 29.79 -1.35
N ASP A 137 53.91 28.49 -1.18
CA ASP A 137 54.83 27.79 -0.27
C ASP A 137 54.50 27.61 1.23
N ALA A 138 54.38 26.34 1.66
CA ALA A 138 55.41 25.66 2.48
C ALA A 138 55.06 24.20 2.82
N VAL A 139 56.05 23.33 2.62
CA VAL A 139 56.26 21.91 3.00
C VAL A 139 57.74 21.86 3.46
N PRO A 140 58.33 20.89 4.22
CA PRO A 140 57.91 19.76 5.09
C PRO A 140 58.65 19.88 6.49
N PRO A 141 59.22 18.85 7.19
CA PRO A 141 59.05 17.38 7.25
C PRO A 141 58.96 16.75 8.67
N GLY A 142 58.64 15.44 8.71
CA GLY A 142 59.43 14.49 9.50
C GLY A 142 58.70 13.65 10.55
N GLY A 143 59.05 12.35 10.59
CA GLY A 143 59.06 11.56 11.82
C GLY A 143 58.19 10.30 11.81
N GLY A 144 58.76 9.19 11.35
CA GLY A 144 58.17 7.87 11.56
C GLY A 144 58.36 7.33 12.98
N ALA A 145 57.53 6.36 13.38
CA ALA A 145 57.94 5.28 14.27
C ALA A 145 56.93 4.12 14.17
N ASP A 146 57.48 3.01 13.75
CA ASP A 146 57.08 1.63 13.91
C ASP A 146 56.53 1.30 15.33
N ARG A 147 55.46 0.49 15.39
CA ARG A 147 55.37 -0.66 16.31
C ARG A 147 54.18 -1.57 16.00
N THR A 148 54.57 -2.80 15.68
CA THR A 148 53.87 -4.08 15.67
C THR A 148 53.06 -4.41 16.94
N ALA A 149 51.91 -5.10 16.78
CA ALA A 149 51.66 -6.47 17.30
C ALA A 149 50.18 -6.79 17.57
N GLY A 150 49.73 -7.96 17.05
CA GLY A 150 48.58 -8.76 17.51
C GLY A 150 47.23 -8.38 16.90
N GLY A 151 46.42 -9.25 16.30
CA GLY A 151 46.39 -10.70 16.26
C GLY A 151 44.93 -11.16 16.30
N ARG A 152 44.52 -11.95 15.28
CA ARG A 152 43.38 -12.90 15.27
C ARG A 152 41.95 -12.30 15.27
N HIS A 153 41.21 -12.47 14.17
CA HIS A 153 40.08 -13.42 14.17
C HIS A 153 39.62 -13.77 12.74
N ARG A 154 38.99 -14.95 12.64
CA ARG A 154 38.61 -15.68 11.43
C ARG A 154 37.67 -14.88 10.53
N ALA A 155 37.89 -15.01 9.23
CA ALA A 155 36.84 -14.89 8.23
C ALA A 155 35.97 -16.14 8.36
N ASP A 156 34.76 -15.95 8.86
CA ASP A 156 33.66 -16.86 8.59
C ASP A 156 33.04 -16.38 7.27
N ASP A 157 33.11 -17.25 6.26
CA ASP A 157 32.33 -17.17 5.04
C ASP A 157 30.85 -17.22 5.41
N ASP A 158 30.14 -16.10 5.22
CA ASP A 158 28.69 -16.06 5.28
C ASP A 158 28.13 -16.51 3.92
N PRO A 159 27.36 -17.61 3.85
CA PRO A 159 26.74 -18.03 2.60
C PRO A 159 25.62 -17.03 2.24
N GLY A 160 25.73 -16.43 1.05
CA GLY A 160 24.72 -15.54 0.51
C GLY A 160 23.32 -16.17 0.48
N PRO A 161 22.25 -15.35 0.50
CA PRO A 161 20.89 -15.85 0.52
C PRO A 161 20.62 -16.67 -0.74
N ASP A 162 20.31 -17.94 -0.50
CA ASP A 162 19.98 -18.94 -1.50
C ASP A 162 18.83 -18.44 -2.38
N ALA A 163 19.05 -18.46 -3.69
CA ALA A 163 18.02 -18.16 -4.67
C ALA A 163 16.91 -19.20 -4.52
N GLY A 164 15.67 -18.72 -4.32
CA GLY A 164 14.51 -19.50 -3.95
C GLY A 164 14.37 -20.86 -4.66
N SER A 165 14.14 -21.88 -3.83
CA SER A 165 13.80 -23.23 -4.26
C SER A 165 12.54 -23.21 -5.17
N PRO A 166 12.49 -23.99 -6.27
CA PRO A 166 11.35 -23.99 -7.20
C PRO A 166 10.01 -24.37 -6.55
N ALA A 167 10.03 -25.12 -5.44
CA ALA A 167 8.83 -25.50 -4.69
C ALA A 167 8.10 -24.32 -4.02
N GLY A 168 8.81 -23.24 -3.67
CA GLY A 168 8.18 -22.03 -3.09
C GLY A 168 7.45 -21.19 -4.13
N ARG A 169 7.86 -21.28 -5.41
CA ARG A 169 7.25 -20.55 -6.52
C ARG A 169 5.97 -21.20 -7.03
N GLU A 170 5.87 -22.53 -6.98
CA GLU A 170 4.63 -23.26 -7.29
C GLU A 170 3.56 -23.04 -6.21
N ALA A 171 3.91 -23.15 -4.92
CA ALA A 171 2.94 -22.95 -3.83
C ALA A 171 2.36 -21.52 -3.78
N THR A 172 3.14 -20.51 -4.15
CA THR A 172 2.69 -19.10 -4.23
C THR A 172 1.82 -18.84 -5.47
N ALA A 173 2.16 -19.47 -6.61
CA ALA A 173 1.32 -19.42 -7.80
C ALA A 173 -0.04 -20.09 -7.57
N ASP A 174 -0.06 -21.21 -6.86
CA ASP A 174 -1.29 -21.92 -6.48
C ASP A 174 -2.15 -21.06 -5.54
N ALA A 175 -1.56 -20.45 -4.50
CA ALA A 175 -2.29 -19.55 -3.60
C ALA A 175 -2.86 -18.33 -4.32
N THR A 176 -2.10 -17.71 -5.24
CA THR A 176 -2.56 -16.57 -6.03
C THR A 176 -3.74 -16.96 -6.93
N GLY A 177 -3.67 -18.14 -7.56
CA GLY A 177 -4.77 -18.68 -8.38
C GLY A 177 -6.04 -18.91 -7.56
N LEU A 178 -5.90 -19.50 -6.38
CA LEU A 178 -7.03 -19.74 -5.46
C LEU A 178 -7.66 -18.44 -4.94
N LEU A 179 -6.85 -17.42 -4.63
CA LEU A 179 -7.35 -16.10 -4.25
C LEU A 179 -8.10 -15.43 -5.41
N ALA A 180 -7.55 -15.51 -6.62
CA ALA A 180 -8.21 -14.99 -7.82
C ALA A 180 -9.55 -15.68 -8.09
N GLU A 181 -9.61 -17.01 -7.94
CA GLU A 181 -10.85 -17.78 -8.09
C GLU A 181 -11.88 -17.40 -7.03
N ALA A 182 -11.49 -17.33 -5.75
CA ALA A 182 -12.38 -16.93 -4.68
C ALA A 182 -12.91 -15.50 -4.88
N ALA A 183 -12.05 -14.56 -5.30
CA ALA A 183 -12.43 -13.19 -5.63
C ALA A 183 -13.44 -13.13 -6.79
N ALA A 184 -13.20 -13.87 -7.86
CA ALA A 184 -14.09 -13.93 -9.02
C ALA A 184 -15.48 -14.49 -8.68
N ARG A 185 -15.57 -15.38 -7.69
CA ARG A 185 -16.84 -15.94 -7.19
C ARG A 185 -17.49 -15.09 -6.10
N HIS A 186 -16.86 -13.99 -5.69
CA HIS A 186 -17.25 -13.18 -4.52
C HIS A 186 -17.38 -14.01 -3.23
N ASP A 187 -16.55 -15.05 -3.10
CA ASP A 187 -16.51 -15.94 -1.94
C ASP A 187 -15.54 -15.39 -0.89
N LEU A 188 -16.02 -14.41 -0.09
CA LEU A 188 -15.20 -13.79 0.95
C LEU A 188 -14.71 -14.77 2.02
N PRO A 189 -15.53 -15.72 2.54
CA PRO A 189 -15.03 -16.75 3.45
C PRO A 189 -13.96 -17.63 2.81
N GLY A 190 -14.16 -18.09 1.58
CA GLY A 190 -13.15 -18.88 0.85
C GLY A 190 -11.87 -18.10 0.60
N TYR A 191 -11.98 -16.83 0.22
CA TYR A 191 -10.82 -15.94 0.03
C TYR A 191 -10.01 -15.81 1.32
N LEU A 192 -10.69 -15.55 2.45
CA LEU A 192 -10.04 -15.46 3.75
C LEU A 192 -9.41 -16.80 4.15
N GLY A 193 -10.10 -17.91 3.92
CA GLY A 193 -9.57 -19.25 4.17
C GLY A 193 -8.27 -19.52 3.42
N VAL A 194 -8.19 -19.17 2.13
CA VAL A 194 -6.96 -19.28 1.34
C VAL A 194 -5.88 -18.35 1.90
N LEU A 195 -6.20 -17.08 2.17
CA LEU A 195 -5.25 -16.10 2.70
C LEU A 195 -4.62 -16.58 4.02
N LEU A 196 -5.43 -17.13 4.92
CA LEU A 196 -5.01 -17.63 6.24
C LEU A 196 -4.00 -18.78 6.17
N THR A 197 -3.94 -19.52 5.05
CA THR A 197 -2.95 -20.60 4.87
C THR A 197 -1.58 -20.11 4.43
N GLY A 198 -1.46 -18.85 4.02
CA GLY A 198 -0.25 -18.26 3.46
C GLY A 198 0.47 -17.30 4.40
N GLY A 199 1.68 -16.90 3.98
CA GLY A 199 2.38 -15.75 4.53
C GLY A 199 1.98 -14.46 3.80
N VAL A 200 2.04 -13.34 4.50
CA VAL A 200 1.85 -12.00 3.95
C VAL A 200 3.03 -11.11 4.27
N CYS A 201 3.31 -10.17 3.37
CA CYS A 201 4.27 -9.08 3.55
C CYS A 201 3.51 -7.80 3.86
N VAL A 202 3.91 -7.09 4.91
CA VAL A 202 3.28 -5.82 5.31
C VAL A 202 4.35 -4.73 5.32
N PRO A 203 4.18 -3.66 4.51
CA PRO A 203 5.16 -2.59 4.43
C PRO A 203 5.19 -1.75 5.72
N LEU A 204 6.38 -1.25 6.01
CA LEU A 204 6.67 -0.37 7.13
C LEU A 204 7.05 1.02 6.60
N ALA A 205 6.63 2.07 7.32
CA ALA A 205 6.97 3.46 7.04
C ALA A 205 8.43 3.81 7.42
N GLY A 206 9.16 2.87 8.02
CA GLY A 206 10.56 2.99 8.40
C GLY A 206 11.08 1.72 9.06
N GLU A 207 12.36 1.71 9.42
CA GLU A 207 12.97 0.58 10.10
C GLU A 207 12.39 0.39 11.51
N PRO A 208 12.03 -0.84 11.92
CA PRO A 208 11.58 -1.11 13.27
C PRO A 208 12.72 -0.90 14.27
N THR A 209 12.45 -0.17 15.34
CA THR A 209 13.39 0.01 16.47
C THR A 209 12.92 -0.86 17.63
N PRO A 210 13.83 -1.48 18.41
CA PRO A 210 13.45 -2.40 19.51
C PRO A 210 12.55 -1.76 20.58
N ASP A 211 12.59 -0.43 20.72
CA ASP A 211 11.83 0.32 21.72
C ASP A 211 10.47 0.86 21.19
N ARG A 212 10.08 0.57 19.94
CA ARG A 212 8.88 1.12 19.30
C ARG A 212 8.04 0.02 18.64
N GLU A 213 6.72 0.18 18.71
CA GLU A 213 5.78 -0.60 17.88
C GLU A 213 6.13 -0.48 16.38
N PHE A 214 5.82 -1.52 15.61
CA PHE A 214 6.08 -1.54 14.17
C PHE A 214 5.48 -0.29 13.51
N PRO A 215 6.27 0.49 12.74
CA PRO A 215 5.77 1.68 12.08
C PRO A 215 4.99 1.28 10.83
N TRP A 216 3.81 0.69 11.00
CA TRP A 216 2.98 0.20 9.90
C TRP A 216 2.72 1.29 8.85
N THR A 217 2.88 0.96 7.57
CA THR A 217 2.36 1.82 6.51
C THR A 217 0.85 1.68 6.44
N VAL A 218 0.11 2.77 6.64
CA VAL A 218 -1.35 2.82 6.51
C VAL A 218 -1.71 3.61 5.26
N VAL A 219 -2.64 3.09 4.46
CA VAL A 219 -3.18 3.77 3.29
C VAL A 219 -4.62 4.18 3.54
N LEU A 220 -5.14 5.12 2.74
CA LEU A 220 -6.54 5.52 2.83
C LEU A 220 -7.36 4.82 1.75
N GLY A 221 -8.46 4.21 2.16
CA GLY A 221 -9.45 3.64 1.26
C GLY A 221 -10.23 4.71 0.48
N ALA A 222 -11.16 4.26 -0.36
CA ALA A 222 -11.94 5.16 -1.20
C ALA A 222 -12.80 6.15 -0.40
N GLY A 223 -13.23 5.76 0.80
CA GLY A 223 -13.99 6.59 1.74
C GLY A 223 -13.11 7.40 2.71
N GLY A 224 -11.77 7.30 2.61
CA GLY A 224 -10.84 7.94 3.53
C GLY A 224 -10.60 7.18 4.84
N GLU A 225 -11.11 5.95 4.95
CA GLU A 225 -10.85 5.07 6.08
C GLU A 225 -9.40 4.53 6.06
N PRO A 226 -8.76 4.38 7.23
CA PRO A 226 -7.43 3.79 7.30
C PRO A 226 -7.47 2.30 6.97
N LEU A 227 -6.56 1.85 6.11
CA LEU A 227 -6.40 0.47 5.68
C LEU A 227 -4.94 0.04 5.85
N LEU A 228 -4.73 -1.16 6.37
CA LEU A 228 -3.42 -1.81 6.36
C LEU A 228 -3.27 -2.59 5.03
N PRO A 229 -2.36 -2.19 4.14
CA PRO A 229 -2.06 -2.96 2.94
C PRO A 229 -1.25 -4.20 3.32
N VAL A 230 -1.67 -5.36 2.84
CA VAL A 230 -0.93 -6.62 2.96
C VAL A 230 -0.72 -7.21 1.58
N PHE A 231 0.41 -7.87 1.39
CA PHE A 231 0.80 -8.43 0.10
C PHE A 231 1.02 -9.92 0.22
N THR A 232 0.50 -10.69 -0.72
CA THR A 232 0.68 -12.16 -0.71
C THR A 232 2.06 -12.58 -1.22
N SER A 233 2.82 -11.64 -1.80
CA SER A 233 4.20 -11.86 -2.20
C SER A 233 5.06 -10.59 -2.08
N PRO A 234 6.38 -10.74 -1.90
CA PRO A 234 7.33 -9.61 -1.97
C PRO A 234 7.32 -8.91 -3.33
N ASP A 235 7.04 -9.63 -4.41
CA ASP A 235 6.99 -9.07 -5.77
C ASP A 235 5.80 -8.11 -5.90
N THR A 236 4.63 -8.47 -5.35
CA THR A 236 3.45 -7.58 -5.33
C THR A 236 3.70 -6.35 -4.47
N LEU A 237 4.36 -6.53 -3.31
CA LEU A 237 4.78 -5.42 -2.45
C LEU A 237 5.72 -4.47 -3.20
N THR A 238 6.74 -5.02 -3.86
CA THR A 238 7.72 -4.23 -4.62
C THR A 238 7.08 -3.48 -5.78
N ALA A 239 6.12 -4.11 -6.47
CA ALA A 239 5.38 -3.46 -7.54
C ALA A 239 4.51 -2.29 -7.03
N PHE A 240 3.99 -2.38 -5.80
CA PHE A 240 3.17 -1.35 -5.18
C PHE A 240 3.98 -0.22 -4.53
N ALA A 241 4.93 -0.56 -3.67
CA ALA A 241 5.64 0.39 -2.81
C ALA A 241 7.02 0.78 -3.36
N GLY A 242 7.54 0.06 -4.36
CA GLY A 242 8.89 0.20 -4.88
C GLY A 242 9.91 -0.72 -4.18
N ALA A 243 11.09 -0.84 -4.78
CA ALA A 243 12.18 -1.64 -4.22
C ALA A 243 12.79 -0.96 -2.98
N GLY A 244 13.22 -1.76 -2.01
CA GLY A 244 13.91 -1.28 -0.81
C GLY A 244 12.99 -0.77 0.30
N VAL A 245 11.68 -0.95 0.17
CA VAL A 245 10.73 -0.65 1.24
C VAL A 245 10.87 -1.71 2.35
N PRO A 246 11.09 -1.32 3.61
CA PRO A 246 11.14 -2.27 4.71
C PRO A 246 9.77 -2.91 4.90
N PHE A 247 9.73 -4.21 5.16
CA PHE A 247 8.50 -4.96 5.38
C PHE A 247 8.72 -6.06 6.41
N VAL A 248 7.63 -6.49 7.02
CA VAL A 248 7.60 -7.72 7.83
C VAL A 248 6.86 -8.81 7.05
N ALA A 249 7.43 -10.02 7.03
CA ALA A 249 6.75 -11.21 6.56
C ALA A 249 6.21 -11.98 7.77
N ALA A 250 4.91 -12.26 7.79
CA ALA A 250 4.27 -12.99 8.88
C ALA A 250 3.21 -13.94 8.34
N PRO A 251 2.88 -15.03 9.05
CA PRO A 251 1.69 -15.82 8.75
C PRO A 251 0.44 -14.92 8.78
N ALA A 252 -0.42 -15.04 7.77
CA ALA A 252 -1.62 -14.21 7.69
C ALA A 252 -2.56 -14.45 8.89
N ALA A 253 -2.62 -15.69 9.39
CA ALA A 253 -3.39 -16.04 10.58
C ALA A 253 -2.93 -15.27 11.83
N ASP A 254 -1.61 -15.15 12.04
CA ASP A 254 -1.06 -14.45 13.19
C ASP A 254 -1.33 -12.94 13.11
N LEU A 255 -1.13 -12.34 11.93
CA LEU A 255 -1.42 -10.92 11.71
C LEU A 255 -2.91 -10.61 11.96
N LEU A 256 -3.82 -11.47 11.50
CA LEU A 256 -5.26 -11.27 11.64
C LEU A 256 -5.74 -11.53 13.07
N ALA A 257 -5.10 -12.44 13.81
CA ALA A 257 -5.37 -12.67 15.22
C ALA A 257 -4.90 -11.51 16.09
N ASP A 258 -3.70 -10.99 15.82
CA ASP A 258 -3.08 -9.85 16.52
C ASP A 258 -3.14 -8.57 15.68
N TRP A 259 -4.34 -8.26 15.19
CA TRP A 259 -4.55 -7.13 14.29
C TRP A 259 -4.12 -5.80 14.95
N PRO A 260 -3.19 -5.03 14.36
CA PRO A 260 -2.51 -3.91 15.05
C PRO A 260 -3.45 -2.82 15.58
N ASP A 261 -4.49 -2.48 14.83
CA ASP A 261 -5.48 -1.46 15.22
C ASP A 261 -6.87 -1.87 14.72
N ARG A 262 -7.80 -2.04 15.67
CA ARG A 262 -9.19 -2.46 15.40
C ARG A 262 -10.00 -1.44 14.58
N GLY A 263 -9.53 -0.19 14.48
CA GLY A 263 -10.11 0.85 13.64
C GLY A 263 -9.67 0.79 12.18
N TRP A 264 -8.68 -0.03 11.83
CA TRP A 264 -8.16 -0.15 10.45
C TRP A 264 -8.85 -1.28 9.69
N GLY A 265 -9.12 -1.03 8.41
CA GLY A 265 -9.49 -2.08 7.47
C GLY A 265 -8.28 -2.81 6.87
N LEU A 266 -8.56 -3.79 6.03
CA LEU A 266 -7.56 -4.62 5.35
C LEU A 266 -7.60 -4.32 3.84
N SER A 267 -6.42 -4.22 3.21
CA SER A 267 -6.31 -4.19 1.75
C SER A 267 -5.31 -5.23 1.28
N VAL A 268 -5.77 -6.31 0.68
CA VAL A 268 -4.93 -7.40 0.15
C VAL A 268 -4.56 -7.10 -1.29
N ASP A 269 -3.26 -7.13 -1.59
CA ASP A 269 -2.66 -6.87 -2.90
C ASP A 269 -3.33 -5.69 -3.65
N PRO A 270 -3.26 -4.46 -3.10
CA PRO A 270 -3.95 -3.32 -3.69
C PRO A 270 -3.55 -3.10 -5.16
N GLY A 271 -4.54 -3.07 -6.05
CA GLY A 271 -4.34 -2.90 -7.49
C GLY A 271 -4.09 -4.20 -8.27
N ALA A 272 -3.96 -5.35 -7.60
CA ALA A 272 -3.95 -6.64 -8.28
C ALA A 272 -5.36 -7.06 -8.72
N PRO A 273 -5.52 -7.88 -9.77
CA PRO A 273 -6.82 -8.38 -10.22
C PRO A 273 -7.60 -9.16 -9.14
N HIS A 274 -6.89 -9.84 -8.24
CA HIS A 274 -7.45 -10.57 -7.10
C HIS A 274 -7.44 -9.75 -5.79
N GLY A 275 -7.14 -8.45 -5.88
CA GLY A 275 -7.07 -7.57 -4.72
C GLY A 275 -8.42 -7.42 -4.03
N LEU A 276 -8.40 -7.32 -2.71
CA LEU A 276 -9.59 -7.21 -1.88
C LEU A 276 -9.41 -6.08 -0.86
N THR A 277 -10.41 -5.22 -0.73
CA THR A 277 -10.45 -4.20 0.33
C THR A 277 -11.65 -4.43 1.24
N LEU A 278 -11.40 -4.48 2.54
CA LEU A 278 -12.40 -4.62 3.59
C LEU A 278 -12.26 -3.45 4.57
N SER A 279 -13.37 -2.77 4.86
CA SER A 279 -13.42 -1.80 5.96
C SER A 279 -13.26 -2.50 7.31
N ALA A 280 -12.87 -1.76 8.36
CA ALA A 280 -12.70 -2.33 9.70
C ALA A 280 -13.95 -3.09 10.22
N PRO A 281 -15.20 -2.58 10.05
CA PRO A 281 -16.39 -3.33 10.44
C PRO A 281 -16.60 -4.62 9.63
N ALA A 282 -16.31 -4.59 8.32
CA ALA A 282 -16.45 -5.75 7.45
C ALA A 282 -15.41 -6.83 7.79
N LEU A 283 -14.15 -6.43 8.03
CA LEU A 283 -13.09 -7.32 8.49
C LEU A 283 -13.47 -7.97 9.82
N SER A 284 -13.94 -7.17 10.79
CA SER A 284 -14.34 -7.67 12.11
C SER A 284 -15.49 -8.69 12.01
N ALA A 285 -16.51 -8.41 11.19
CA ALA A 285 -17.61 -9.32 10.96
C ALA A 285 -17.16 -10.63 10.29
N LEU A 286 -16.24 -10.53 9.32
CA LEU A 286 -15.72 -11.69 8.61
C LEU A 286 -14.84 -12.56 9.51
N LEU A 287 -13.97 -11.96 10.33
CA LEU A 287 -13.14 -12.71 11.29
C LEU A 287 -14.00 -13.43 12.33
N ALA A 288 -15.06 -12.78 12.83
CA ALA A 288 -16.01 -13.40 13.75
C ALA A 288 -16.77 -14.58 13.11
N ALA A 289 -17.10 -14.48 11.82
CA ALA A 289 -17.79 -15.54 11.09
C ALA A 289 -16.89 -16.75 10.76
N ASN A 290 -15.56 -16.57 10.75
CA ASN A 290 -14.59 -17.61 10.38
C ASN A 290 -13.82 -18.19 11.58
N ASP A 291 -14.17 -17.80 12.82
CA ASP A 291 -13.53 -18.23 14.07
C ASP A 291 -11.98 -18.28 14.00
N VAL A 292 -11.39 -17.23 13.41
CA VAL A 292 -9.94 -17.17 13.15
C VAL A 292 -9.12 -17.26 14.44
N ALA A 293 -9.68 -16.82 15.57
CA ALA A 293 -9.08 -16.95 16.89
C ALA A 293 -8.90 -18.42 17.35
N GLY A 294 -9.72 -19.35 16.84
CA GLY A 294 -9.60 -20.79 17.13
C GLY A 294 -8.52 -21.51 16.31
N LEU A 295 -8.01 -20.89 15.24
CA LEU A 295 -6.96 -21.45 14.37
C LEU A 295 -5.54 -21.22 14.90
N VAL A 296 -5.34 -20.19 15.73
CA VAL A 296 -4.05 -19.83 16.36
C VAL A 296 -3.97 -20.43 17.76
N ALA A 297 -4.15 -21.75 17.88
CA ALA A 297 -3.79 -22.45 19.12
C ALA A 297 -2.27 -22.65 19.15
N PRO A 298 -1.57 -22.37 20.27
CA PRO A 298 -0.14 -22.59 20.36
C PRO A 298 0.15 -24.09 20.18
N ASP A 299 1.08 -24.41 19.28
CA ASP A 299 1.62 -25.75 19.09
C ASP A 299 2.44 -26.11 20.35
N GLY A 300 1.74 -26.57 21.38
CA GLY A 300 2.29 -26.62 22.73
C GLY A 300 1.47 -27.46 23.70
N ALA A 301 0.76 -28.51 23.25
CA ALA A 301 0.32 -29.63 24.08
C ALA A 301 -0.36 -30.75 23.25
N ARG A 302 0.28 -31.27 22.19
CA ARG A 302 0.01 -32.68 21.84
C ARG A 302 0.85 -33.56 22.75
N THR A 303 0.42 -33.69 23.99
CA THR A 303 0.76 -34.87 24.77
C THR A 303 0.20 -36.06 24.00
N ALA A 304 1.07 -36.80 23.34
CA ALA A 304 0.72 -38.08 22.74
C ALA A 304 -0.03 -38.91 23.80
N PRO A 305 -1.20 -39.49 23.50
CA PRO A 305 -1.77 -40.50 24.37
C PRO A 305 -0.78 -41.67 24.42
N SER A 306 -0.13 -41.83 25.58
CA SER A 306 0.67 -42.98 25.91
C SER A 306 -0.21 -44.24 25.80
N PRO A 307 0.20 -45.30 25.08
CA PRO A 307 -0.59 -46.51 24.96
C PRO A 307 -0.41 -47.35 26.23
N ALA A 308 -1.33 -47.18 27.17
CA ALA A 308 -1.49 -48.09 28.30
C ALA A 308 -2.97 -48.40 28.49
N GLY A 309 -3.34 -49.66 28.26
CA GLY A 309 -4.65 -50.17 28.66
C GLY A 309 -5.24 -51.22 27.75
N VAL A 310 -4.56 -52.36 27.61
CA VAL A 310 -5.22 -53.61 27.25
C VAL A 310 -6.25 -53.89 28.35
N GLY A 311 -7.54 -53.79 28.00
CA GLY A 311 -8.65 -53.95 28.93
C GLY A 311 -9.88 -54.49 28.20
N SER A 312 -9.85 -55.81 27.99
CA SER A 312 -10.96 -56.77 27.86
C SER A 312 -12.30 -56.34 27.25
N ALA A 313 -12.61 -57.01 26.14
CA ALA A 313 -13.95 -57.23 25.61
C ALA A 313 -14.91 -57.85 26.65
N PRO A 314 -16.22 -57.63 26.43
CA PRO A 314 -17.13 -58.77 26.46
C PRO A 314 -17.98 -58.91 25.17
N ASP A 315 -18.35 -60.17 24.94
CA ASP A 315 -19.05 -60.79 23.81
C ASP A 315 -20.28 -60.06 23.24
N PRO A 316 -20.55 -60.24 21.92
CA PRO A 316 -21.81 -59.88 21.29
C PRO A 316 -22.78 -61.07 21.27
N ALA A 317 -23.95 -60.91 21.89
CA ALA A 317 -25.09 -61.78 21.64
C ALA A 317 -26.39 -60.97 21.68
N GLY A 318 -27.16 -61.02 20.59
CA GLY A 318 -28.61 -60.82 20.67
C GLY A 318 -29.23 -59.86 19.65
N ALA A 319 -29.53 -60.42 18.47
CA ALA A 319 -30.82 -60.32 17.80
C ALA A 319 -31.37 -58.94 17.33
N ALA A 320 -31.51 -58.84 16.00
CA ALA A 320 -32.42 -57.99 15.24
C ALA A 320 -33.90 -58.45 15.40
N PRO A 321 -34.89 -58.00 14.58
CA PRO A 321 -35.21 -56.67 14.02
C PRO A 321 -36.69 -56.27 14.29
N GLY A 322 -37.08 -55.04 13.96
CA GLY A 322 -38.50 -54.64 13.88
C GLY A 322 -38.70 -53.33 13.10
N PRO A 323 -39.49 -53.31 12.01
CA PRO A 323 -39.77 -52.10 11.21
C PRO A 323 -41.14 -51.47 11.54
N ALA A 324 -41.34 -50.25 11.01
CA ALA A 324 -42.61 -49.60 10.64
C ALA A 324 -42.99 -48.30 11.38
N GLY A 325 -43.46 -47.33 10.57
CA GLY A 325 -44.06 -46.05 10.95
C GLY A 325 -43.37 -44.90 10.20
N LEU A 326 -43.67 -44.56 8.93
CA LEU A 326 -44.96 -44.16 8.33
C LEU A 326 -45.68 -43.08 9.16
N GLY A 327 -45.43 -41.82 8.82
CA GLY A 327 -46.18 -40.63 9.22
C GLY A 327 -45.75 -39.45 8.33
N ALA A 328 -46.35 -39.31 7.15
CA ALA A 328 -47.52 -38.46 6.91
C ALA A 328 -47.14 -36.97 6.72
N ALA A 329 -46.97 -36.58 5.46
CA ALA A 329 -46.97 -35.20 5.00
C ALA A 329 -48.43 -34.72 4.79
N PRO A 330 -48.79 -33.49 5.20
CA PRO A 330 -50.05 -32.88 4.78
C PRO A 330 -49.90 -32.11 3.45
N PRO A 331 -50.90 -32.17 2.54
CA PRO A 331 -50.91 -31.41 1.31
C PRO A 331 -51.74 -30.11 1.40
N GLY A 332 -51.33 -29.14 0.58
CA GLY A 332 -52.23 -28.18 -0.09
C GLY A 332 -52.10 -26.70 0.32
N PRO A 333 -52.73 -25.77 -0.42
CA PRO A 333 -53.18 -25.84 -1.81
C PRO A 333 -52.77 -24.63 -2.68
N SER A 334 -52.89 -24.86 -3.98
CA SER A 334 -52.79 -23.92 -5.10
C SER A 334 -53.78 -22.74 -5.04
N ALA A 335 -53.36 -21.60 -5.59
CA ALA A 335 -54.14 -20.60 -6.32
C ALA A 335 -53.13 -19.98 -7.31
N ASP A 336 -53.15 -20.20 -8.62
CA ASP A 336 -54.15 -19.91 -9.66
C ASP A 336 -54.73 -18.49 -9.65
N GLY A 337 -54.71 -17.84 -10.83
CA GLY A 337 -55.61 -16.72 -11.12
C GLY A 337 -55.02 -15.38 -11.57
N GLY A 338 -54.37 -15.36 -12.74
CA GLY A 338 -54.60 -14.44 -13.87
C GLY A 338 -54.78 -12.90 -13.70
N ARG A 339 -54.07 -12.13 -14.53
CA ARG A 339 -54.59 -11.57 -15.80
C ARG A 339 -53.49 -10.91 -16.62
#